data_AF-A0A2P1CYU0-F1
#
_entry.id   AF-A0A2P1CYU0-F1
#
_cell.length_a   1.000
_cell.length_b   1.000
_cell.length_c   1.000
_cell.angle_alpha   90.00
_cell.angle_beta   90.00
_cell.angle_gamma   90.00
#
_symmetry.space_group_name_H-M   'P 1'
#
loop_
_entity.id
_entity.type
_entity.pdbx_description
1 polymer ?
#
loop_
_entity_poly.entity_id
_entity_poly.type
_entity_poly.pdbx_seq_one_letter_code
_entity_poly.pdbx_strand_id
1 'polypeptide(L)'
;MDEIAKKLAGLGLPGVIILILAVTSAGSNAAIVAALTAIGGPFGILGGIGLLGLTTVVGDSVAAYGIEAIIKAVYSERLKTESETLLIKEIEELPISDELKAKLKDHLSSVSSTSTEPASEPRIVEIVDENE
;
A
#
# COMPACT_ATOMS: atom_id res chain seq x y z
N MET A 1 11.55 5.67 0.56
CA MET A 1 10.08 5.73 0.38
C MET A 1 9.56 4.47 -0.32
N ASP A 2 10.07 4.09 -1.49
CA ASP A 2 9.58 2.93 -2.27
C ASP A 2 9.62 1.60 -1.51
N GLU A 3 10.69 1.32 -0.77
CA GLU A 3 10.79 0.07 -0.02
C GLU A 3 9.74 -0.03 1.10
N ILE A 4 9.43 1.10 1.74
CA ILE A 4 8.43 1.20 2.81
C ILE A 4 7.04 1.05 2.20
N ALA A 5 6.80 1.72 1.07
CA ALA A 5 5.56 1.60 0.32
C ALA A 5 5.31 0.14 -0.08
N LYS A 6 6.35 -0.56 -0.57
CA LYS A 6 6.28 -1.98 -0.95
C LYS A 6 6.04 -2.89 0.25
N LYS A 7 6.70 -2.64 1.39
CA LYS A 7 6.49 -3.40 2.63
C LYS A 7 5.07 -3.22 3.16
N LEU A 8 4.55 -2.00 3.19
CA LEU A 8 3.18 -1.73 3.65
C LEU A 8 2.13 -2.24 2.65
N ALA A 9 2.38 -2.11 1.35
CA ALA A 9 1.54 -2.68 0.29
C ALA A 9 1.49 -4.20 0.38
N GLY A 10 2.59 -4.86 0.72
CA GLY A 10 2.64 -6.31 0.96
C GLY A 10 1.84 -6.77 2.18
N LEU A 11 1.53 -5.88 3.13
CA LEU A 11 0.59 -6.15 4.22
C LEU A 11 -0.87 -5.94 3.78
N GLY A 12 -1.12 -5.24 2.67
CA GLY A 12 -2.46 -4.89 2.19
C GLY A 12 -3.19 -3.88 3.09
N LEU A 13 -4.52 -3.93 3.08
CA LEU A 13 -5.39 -3.10 3.92
C LEU A 13 -4.98 -3.06 5.41
N PRO A 14 -4.68 -4.19 6.10
CA PRO A 14 -4.34 -4.12 7.51
C PRO A 14 -3.05 -3.32 7.77
N GLY A 15 -2.11 -3.25 6.82
CA GLY A 15 -0.93 -2.39 6.93
C GLY A 15 -1.28 -0.90 6.94
N VAL A 16 -2.22 -0.48 6.10
CA VAL A 16 -2.71 0.90 6.03
C VAL A 16 -3.48 1.28 7.29
N ILE A 17 -4.34 0.39 7.79
CA ILE A 17 -5.10 0.62 9.04
C ILE A 17 -4.14 0.79 10.22
N ILE A 18 -3.13 -0.08 10.34
CA ILE A 18 -2.14 0.03 11.41
C ILE A 18 -1.37 1.34 11.33
N LEU A 19 -0.97 1.79 10.14
CA LEU A 19 -0.31 3.08 9.96
C LEU A 19 -1.20 4.23 10.43
N ILE A 20 -2.47 4.25 10.02
CA ILE A 20 -3.42 5.29 10.44
C ILE A 20 -3.55 5.28 11.96
N LEU A 21 -3.82 4.13 12.56
CA LEU A 21 -3.97 3.99 14.01
C LEU A 21 -2.71 4.41 14.77
N ALA A 22 -1.53 4.02 14.28
CA ALA A 22 -0.26 4.38 14.90
C ALA A 22 -0.08 5.90 14.92
N VAL A 23 -0.37 6.58 13.80
CA VAL A 23 -0.18 8.03 13.71
C VAL A 23 -1.28 8.79 14.47
N THR A 24 -2.52 8.31 14.45
CA THR A 24 -3.62 8.94 15.21
C THR A 24 -3.54 8.70 16.72
N SER A 25 -2.87 7.64 17.16
CA SER A 25 -2.75 7.29 18.58
C SER A 25 -1.84 8.22 19.40
N ALA A 26 -1.21 9.22 18.75
CA ALA A 26 -0.34 10.23 19.38
C ALA A 26 0.75 9.65 20.29
N GLY A 27 1.20 8.42 20.02
CA GLY A 27 2.23 7.75 20.82
C GLY A 27 1.72 7.03 22.07
N SER A 28 0.41 6.78 22.22
CA SER A 28 -0.09 5.89 23.27
C SER A 28 0.34 4.44 22.98
N ASN A 29 1.46 4.03 23.57
CA ASN A 29 2.02 2.68 23.44
C ASN A 29 0.99 1.60 23.80
N ALA A 30 0.10 1.86 24.76
CA ALA A 30 -0.92 0.91 25.19
C ALA A 30 -1.96 0.62 24.10
N ALA A 31 -2.39 1.65 23.35
CA ALA A 31 -3.36 1.48 22.27
C ALA A 31 -2.77 0.69 21.10
N ILE A 32 -1.51 0.96 20.75
CA ILE A 32 -0.78 0.24 19.70
C ILE A 32 -0.58 -1.22 20.09
N VAL A 33 -0.15 -1.48 21.33
CA VAL A 33 0.03 -2.85 21.86
C VAL A 33 -1.29 -3.61 21.92
N ALA A 34 -2.40 -2.97 22.34
CA ALA A 34 -3.72 -3.59 22.37
C ALA A 34 -4.21 -3.96 20.95
N ALA A 35 -4.07 -3.06 19.98
CA ALA A 35 -4.41 -3.34 18.58
C ALA A 35 -3.57 -4.50 18.01
N LEU A 36 -2.27 -4.52 18.32
CA LEU A 36 -1.35 -5.55 17.86
C LEU A 36 -1.63 -6.93 18.51
N THR A 37 -1.98 -6.92 19.79
CA THR A 37 -2.38 -8.13 20.53
C THR A 37 -3.71 -8.68 20.02
N ALA A 38 -4.67 -7.79 19.72
CA ALA A 38 -5.98 -8.16 19.17
C ALA A 38 -5.88 -8.77 17.77
N ILE A 39 -4.96 -8.27 16.93
CA ILE A 39 -4.75 -8.77 15.56
C ILE A 39 -3.89 -10.04 15.54
N GLY A 40 -2.92 -10.16 16.45
CA GLY A 40 -1.87 -11.17 16.37
C GLY A 40 -2.04 -12.43 17.22
N GLY A 41 -2.87 -12.43 18.26
CA GLY A 41 -2.98 -13.58 19.19
C GLY A 41 -1.58 -14.06 19.68
N PRO A 42 -1.29 -15.37 19.80
CA PRO A 42 0.03 -15.86 20.19
C PRO A 42 1.15 -15.53 19.18
N PHE A 43 0.82 -15.24 17.92
CA PHE A 43 1.77 -14.74 16.92
C PHE A 43 2.02 -13.22 17.04
N GLY A 44 1.32 -12.53 17.95
CA GLY A 44 1.41 -11.09 18.15
C GLY A 44 2.79 -10.61 18.57
N ILE A 45 3.62 -11.46 19.20
CA ILE A 45 5.02 -11.12 19.50
C ILE A 45 5.85 -11.09 18.21
N LEU A 46 5.73 -12.10 17.35
CA LEU A 46 6.50 -12.15 16.10
C LEU A 46 6.05 -11.07 15.12
N GLY A 47 4.73 -10.87 14.99
CA GLY A 47 4.16 -9.76 14.23
C GLY A 47 4.54 -8.41 14.82
N GLY A 48 4.63 -8.31 16.15
CA GLY A 48 5.00 -7.09 16.85
C GLY A 48 6.46 -6.70 16.64
N ILE A 49 7.39 -7.65 16.66
CA ILE A 49 8.80 -7.40 16.31
C ILE A 49 8.92 -6.94 14.85
N GLY A 50 8.20 -7.61 13.93
CA GLY A 50 8.16 -7.21 12.52
C GLY A 50 7.63 -5.78 12.34
N LEU A 51 6.54 -5.45 13.02
CA LEU A 51 5.95 -4.11 12.98
C LEU A 51 6.88 -3.06 13.61
N LEU A 52 7.54 -3.37 14.74
CA LEU A 52 8.50 -2.47 15.38
C LEU A 52 9.67 -2.13 14.44
N GLY A 53 10.18 -3.15 13.72
CA GLY A 53 11.19 -2.96 12.69
C GLY A 53 10.71 -2.12 11.50
N LEU A 54 9.41 -2.17 11.16
CA LEU A 54 8.82 -1.27 10.17
C LEU A 54 8.64 0.15 10.71
N THR A 55 8.18 0.32 11.96
CA THR A 55 7.83 1.63 12.53
C THR A 55 9.02 2.58 12.65
N THR A 56 10.24 2.08 12.86
CA THR A 56 11.45 2.93 12.87
C THR A 56 11.68 3.56 11.51
N VAL A 57 11.60 2.76 10.44
CA VAL A 57 11.82 3.22 9.06
C VAL A 57 10.65 4.08 8.56
N VAL A 58 9.43 3.71 8.95
CA VAL A 58 8.21 4.48 8.65
C VAL A 58 8.25 5.82 9.39
N GLY A 59 8.72 5.88 10.64
CA GLY A 59 8.80 7.10 11.44
C GLY A 59 9.59 8.21 10.76
N ASP A 60 10.78 7.89 10.25
CA ASP A 60 11.60 8.84 9.49
C ASP A 60 10.90 9.31 8.22
N SER A 61 10.18 8.41 7.53
CA SER A 61 9.44 8.78 6.32
C SER A 61 8.19 9.60 6.61
N VAL A 62 7.48 9.34 7.71
CA VAL A 62 6.34 10.15 8.14
C VAL A 62 6.81 11.56 8.49
N ALA A 63 7.95 11.68 9.18
CA ALA A 63 8.55 12.97 9.51
C ALA A 63 9.02 13.74 8.27
N ALA A 64 9.57 13.05 7.27
CA ALA A 64 10.13 13.67 6.07
C ALA A 64 9.10 13.99 4.98
N TYR A 65 8.09 13.13 4.76
CA TYR A 65 7.16 13.21 3.63
C TYR A 65 5.70 13.40 4.04
N GLY A 66 5.37 13.18 5.31
CA GLY A 66 4.00 13.17 5.81
C GLY A 66 3.23 11.89 5.47
N ILE A 67 2.08 11.73 6.13
CA ILE A 67 1.25 10.52 6.05
C ILE A 67 0.58 10.39 4.68
N GLU A 68 0.12 11.51 4.11
CA GLU A 68 -0.57 11.53 2.80
C GLU A 68 0.32 10.93 1.69
N ALA A 69 1.60 11.32 1.64
CA ALA A 69 2.55 10.83 0.65
C ALA A 69 2.80 9.32 0.79
N ILE A 70 2.88 8.83 2.03
CA ILE A 70 3.09 7.40 2.30
C ILE A 70 1.88 6.59 1.86
N ILE A 71 0.67 7.00 2.23
CA ILE A 71 -0.56 6.28 1.86
C ILE A 71 -0.71 6.28 0.32
N LYS A 72 -0.44 7.40 -0.36
CA LYS A 72 -0.43 7.47 -1.84
C LYS A 72 0.55 6.46 -2.46
N ALA A 73 1.79 6.41 -1.97
CA ALA A 73 2.80 5.49 -2.48
C ALA A 73 2.41 4.02 -2.29
N VAL A 74 1.79 3.68 -1.14
CA VAL A 74 1.30 2.32 -0.86
C VAL A 74 0.19 1.91 -1.81
N TYR A 75 -0.79 2.79 -2.04
CA TYR A 75 -1.87 2.51 -2.99
C TYR A 75 -1.38 2.47 -4.45
N SER A 76 -0.36 3.24 -4.81
CA SER A 76 0.31 3.13 -6.11
C SER A 76 1.02 1.80 -6.31
N GLU A 77 1.66 1.25 -5.27
CA GLU A 77 2.24 -0.10 -5.33
C GLU A 77 1.15 -1.17 -5.44
N ARG A 78 0.04 -1.04 -4.70
CA ARG A 78 -1.08 -1.98 -4.77
C ARG A 78 -1.85 -1.93 -6.09
N LEU A 79 -1.92 -0.77 -6.75
CA LEU A 79 -2.53 -0.65 -8.07
C LEU A 79 -1.81 -1.50 -9.13
N LYS A 80 -0.54 -1.87 -8.91
CA LYS A 80 0.20 -2.77 -9.82
C LYS A 80 -0.24 -4.23 -9.70
N THR A 81 -0.81 -4.61 -8.56
CA THR A 81 -1.19 -6.00 -8.24
C THR A 81 -2.70 -6.19 -8.17
N GLU A 82 -3.46 -5.13 -7.91
CA GLU A 82 -4.90 -5.13 -7.67
C GLU A 82 -5.62 -4.12 -8.57
N SER A 83 -6.92 -4.33 -8.80
CA SER A 83 -7.74 -3.45 -9.65
C SER A 83 -8.08 -2.12 -8.96
N GLU A 84 -8.07 -1.03 -9.73
CA GLU A 84 -8.42 0.32 -9.27
C GLU A 84 -9.78 0.38 -8.56
N THR A 85 -10.80 -0.27 -9.10
CA THR A 85 -12.16 -0.29 -8.54
C THR A 85 -12.22 -0.91 -7.13
N LEU A 86 -11.40 -1.93 -6.87
CA LEU A 86 -11.33 -2.55 -5.54
C LEU A 86 -10.67 -1.60 -4.54
N LEU A 87 -9.57 -0.98 -4.94
CA LEU A 87 -8.85 -0.02 -4.10
C LEU A 87 -9.71 1.22 -3.79
N ILE A 88 -10.48 1.72 -4.75
CA ILE A 88 -11.41 2.84 -4.53
C ILE A 88 -12.47 2.48 -3.49
N LYS A 89 -13.07 1.29 -3.58
CA LYS A 89 -14.05 0.83 -2.59
C LYS A 89 -13.43 0.69 -1.20
N GLU A 90 -12.21 0.17 -1.14
CA GLU A 90 -11.46 0.04 0.11
C GLU A 90 -11.16 1.41 0.75
N ILE A 91 -10.75 2.39 -0.06
CA ILE A 91 -10.48 3.77 0.41
C ILE A 91 -11.74 4.41 1.02
N GLU A 92 -12.93 4.10 0.50
CA GLU A 92 -14.19 4.62 1.06
C GLU A 92 -14.48 4.06 2.46
N GLU A 93 -14.10 2.80 2.73
CA GLU A 93 -14.26 2.15 4.03
C GLU A 93 -13.19 2.56 5.06
N LEU A 94 -12.12 3.24 4.64
CA LEU A 94 -11.06 3.68 5.56
C LEU A 94 -11.57 4.75 6.56
N PRO A 95 -11.17 4.66 7.84
CA PRO A 95 -11.48 5.66 8.86
C PRO A 95 -10.55 6.89 8.76
N ILE A 96 -10.56 7.55 7.60
CA ILE A 96 -9.80 8.77 7.29
C ILE A 96 -10.73 9.90 6.86
N SER A 97 -10.21 11.14 6.79
CA SER A 97 -11.00 12.30 6.35
C SER A 97 -11.44 12.19 4.89
N ASP A 98 -12.61 12.72 4.57
CA ASP A 98 -13.16 12.69 3.21
C ASP A 98 -12.28 13.44 2.20
N GLU A 99 -11.59 14.51 2.64
CA GLU A 99 -10.60 15.20 1.82
C GLU A 99 -9.47 14.26 1.40
N LEU A 100 -8.94 13.46 2.34
CA LEU A 100 -7.86 12.53 2.05
C LEU A 100 -8.34 11.41 1.12
N LYS A 101 -9.57 10.91 1.31
CA LYS A 101 -10.21 9.95 0.39
C LYS A 101 -10.29 10.50 -1.03
N ALA A 102 -10.73 11.75 -1.19
CA ALA A 102 -10.83 12.39 -2.51
C ALA A 102 -9.46 12.49 -3.18
N LYS A 103 -8.41 12.92 -2.46
CA LYS A 103 -7.04 12.99 -2.98
C LYS A 103 -6.47 11.63 -3.37
N LEU A 104 -6.83 10.58 -2.66
CA LEU A 104 -6.41 9.21 -2.96
C LEU A 104 -7.08 8.67 -4.22
N LYS A 105 -8.39 8.91 -4.37
CA LYS A 105 -9.14 8.53 -5.58
C LYS A 105 -8.59 9.25 -6.81
N ASP A 106 -8.37 10.56 -6.71
CA ASP A 106 -7.78 11.37 -7.78
C ASP A 106 -6.39 10.88 -8.20
N HIS A 107 -5.55 10.55 -7.22
CA HIS A 107 -4.21 10.00 -7.46
C HIS A 107 -4.26 8.65 -8.18
N LEU A 108 -5.17 7.75 -7.78
CA LEU A 108 -5.31 6.43 -8.42
C LEU A 108 -5.77 6.55 -9.86
N SER A 109 -6.76 7.41 -10.14
CA SER A 109 -7.24 7.62 -11.51
C SER A 109 -6.20 8.31 -12.39
N SER A 110 -5.39 9.22 -11.83
CA SER A 110 -4.26 9.84 -12.55
C SER A 110 -3.16 8.82 -12.90
N VAL A 111 -2.80 7.93 -11.96
CA VAL A 111 -1.79 6.88 -12.19
C VAL A 111 -2.28 5.83 -13.19
N SER A 112 -3.58 5.48 -13.14
CA SER A 112 -4.24 4.58 -14.10
C SER A 112 -4.14 5.12 -15.54
N SER A 113 -4.31 6.44 -15.72
CA SER A 113 -4.18 7.11 -17.02
C SER A 113 -2.74 7.27 -17.55
N THR A 114 -1.71 6.94 -16.78
CA THR A 114 -0.30 6.98 -17.23
C THR A 114 0.22 5.61 -17.70
N SER A 115 -0.62 4.56 -17.68
CA SER A 115 -0.31 3.25 -18.25
C SER A 115 -1.11 3.01 -19.54
N THR A 116 -0.91 3.88 -20.53
CA THR A 116 -1.25 3.58 -21.93
C THR A 116 -0.15 4.12 -22.81
N GLU A 117 0.94 3.35 -22.92
CA GLU A 117 1.58 3.16 -24.21
C GLU A 117 1.21 1.74 -24.67
N PRO A 118 0.35 1.61 -25.69
CA PRO A 118 -0.12 0.33 -26.23
C PRO A 118 0.82 -0.19 -27.33
N ALA A 119 0.81 -1.52 -27.51
CA ALA A 119 1.12 -2.24 -28.73
C ALA A 119 2.57 -2.21 -29.27
N SER A 120 3.35 -3.23 -28.90
CA SER A 120 4.18 -3.92 -29.88
C SER A 120 3.56 -5.29 -30.13
N GLU A 121 3.10 -5.47 -31.36
CA GLU A 121 2.34 -6.59 -31.91
C GLU A 121 2.94 -7.98 -31.57
N PRO A 122 2.11 -9.03 -31.44
CA PRO A 122 2.61 -10.40 -31.45
C PRO A 122 3.11 -10.69 -32.87
N ARG A 123 4.41 -10.55 -33.13
CA ARG A 123 5.01 -11.16 -34.31
C ARG A 123 4.99 -12.66 -34.11
N ILE A 124 3.96 -13.31 -34.63
CA ILE A 124 4.00 -14.72 -34.99
C ILE A 124 5.17 -14.86 -35.96
N VAL A 125 6.28 -15.39 -35.46
CA VAL A 125 7.36 -15.85 -36.34
C VAL A 125 6.90 -17.22 -36.83
N GLU A 126 6.29 -17.23 -38.00
CA GLU A 126 6.09 -18.42 -38.81
C GLU A 126 7.49 -18.90 -39.22
N ILE A 127 8.06 -19.83 -38.45
CA ILE A 127 9.25 -20.55 -38.88
C ILE A 127 8.73 -21.62 -39.83
N VAL A 128 8.86 -21.32 -41.11
CA VAL A 128 8.71 -22.27 -42.22
C VAL A 128 9.68 -23.43 -41.97
N ASP A 129 9.13 -24.63 -41.86
CA ASP A 129 9.87 -25.89 -41.99
C ASP A 129 10.51 -25.92 -43.38
N GLU A 130 11.81 -25.65 -43.46
CA GLU A 130 12.60 -25.98 -44.64
C GLU A 130 13.26 -27.34 -44.38
N ASN A 131 12.53 -28.38 -44.80
CA ASN A 131 13.08 -29.71 -45.06
C ASN A 131 13.91 -29.65 -46.34
N GLU A 132 15.21 -29.93 -46.25
CA GLU A 132 15.96 -30.77 -47.21
C GLU A 132 17.25 -31.33 -46.60
#